data_AF-A0A6N8V6B8-F1
#
_entry.id   AF-A0A6N8V6B8-F1
#
_cell.length_a   1.000
_cell.length_b   1.000
_cell.length_c   1.000
_cell.angle_alpha   90.00
_cell.angle_beta   90.00
_cell.angle_gamma   90.00
#
_symmetry.space_group_name_H-M   'P 1'
#
loop_
_entity.id
_entity.type
_entity.pdbx_description
1 polymer ?
#
loop_
_entity_poly.entity_id
_entity_poly.type
_entity_poly.pdbx_seq_one_letter_code
_entity_poly.pdbx_strand_id
1 'polypeptide(L)'
;MISAAGNRLFRSMDRGDTWTMSEDLTTNLDRDRVELMGQANSLPRCNRMDRGEECILSRNDGVSAFSTGISVAESPLVPGLLWVGTDDGNLQVSRDGGATWTEVGRNIPGGTKGYYVSRVEASHFDAGTAYASVDGHKSDDLRPYVYVTRDYGESWEDITSNLPEYGNVNTVRQDPRNARLLYAGTEFGFFVSLDEGGTWRPFMSGLPVVRIDDVVVHPRDGDLVLATHGRSVLIADDVTPLQHLTDEVMAEDVFLFEPREAVQWKQDPRKSRSITGDKVLRGENAPPGTAIHYWLREASGDVQLTVTDLATGEQFRDLEPIGNSGINRVRWNLRGNRREGPPGGGFQFGGGGQGPMAEPGLYRVTLTVDGQEYTQTVRVLEDIWMEQG
;
A
#
# COMPACT_ATOMS: atom_id res chain seq x y z
N MET A 1 -16.69 -10.20 -11.50
CA MET A 1 -16.19 -10.01 -12.88
C MET A 1 -14.71 -10.35 -12.86
N ILE A 2 -14.21 -11.04 -13.88
CA ILE A 2 -12.77 -11.22 -14.10
C ILE A 2 -12.41 -10.43 -15.35
N SER A 3 -11.32 -9.68 -15.29
CA SER A 3 -10.81 -8.89 -16.41
C SER A 3 -9.34 -9.22 -16.64
N ALA A 4 -8.94 -9.29 -17.90
CA ALA A 4 -7.55 -9.46 -18.31
C ALA A 4 -7.27 -8.54 -19.48
N ALA A 5 -6.13 -7.84 -19.47
CA ALA A 5 -5.73 -6.98 -20.57
C ALA A 5 -4.59 -7.63 -21.38
N GLY A 6 -4.73 -7.55 -22.70
CA GLY A 6 -3.66 -7.67 -23.68
C GLY A 6 -3.69 -6.43 -24.57
N ASN A 7 -3.58 -6.56 -25.89
CA ASN A 7 -3.93 -5.45 -26.78
C ASN A 7 -5.43 -5.11 -26.73
N ARG A 8 -6.25 -6.02 -26.20
CA ARG A 8 -7.69 -5.83 -25.95
C ARG A 8 -7.99 -6.09 -24.49
N LEU A 9 -9.10 -5.56 -24.00
CA LEU A 9 -9.65 -5.93 -22.70
C LEU A 9 -10.57 -7.14 -22.85
N PHE A 10 -10.24 -8.22 -22.17
CA PHE A 10 -11.03 -9.44 -22.06
C PHE A 10 -11.79 -9.43 -20.74
N ARG A 11 -13.08 -9.76 -20.77
CA ARG A 11 -13.94 -9.76 -19.58
C ARG A 11 -14.80 -11.01 -19.52
N SER A 12 -14.93 -11.54 -18.31
CA SER A 12 -15.82 -12.64 -17.98
C SER A 12 -16.73 -12.29 -16.82
N MET A 13 -18.02 -12.58 -16.98
CA MET A 13 -19.06 -12.40 -15.96
C MET A 13 -19.43 -13.71 -15.26
N ASP A 14 -18.88 -14.84 -15.72
CA ASP A 14 -19.21 -16.20 -15.32
C ASP A 14 -17.97 -16.96 -14.80
N ARG A 15 -17.11 -16.25 -14.05
CA ARG A 15 -15.92 -16.82 -13.38
C ARG A 15 -14.88 -17.41 -14.34
N GLY A 16 -14.89 -16.99 -15.60
CA GLY A 16 -13.89 -17.36 -16.61
C GLY A 16 -14.38 -18.38 -17.65
N ASP A 17 -15.66 -18.79 -17.60
CA ASP A 17 -16.21 -19.78 -18.54
C ASP A 17 -16.37 -19.19 -19.96
N THR A 18 -16.85 -17.95 -20.06
CA THR A 18 -16.95 -17.22 -21.33
C THR A 18 -16.34 -15.83 -21.25
N TRP A 19 -15.84 -15.35 -22.40
CA TRP A 19 -15.11 -14.10 -22.51
C TRP A 19 -15.64 -13.23 -23.65
N THR A 20 -15.85 -11.96 -23.36
CA THR A 20 -16.04 -10.90 -24.35
C THR A 20 -14.76 -10.08 -24.48
N MET A 21 -14.47 -9.55 -25.67
CA MET A 21 -13.28 -8.71 -25.90
C MET A 21 -13.67 -7.35 -26.47
N SER A 22 -12.92 -6.31 -26.12
CA SER A 22 -13.02 -4.98 -26.73
C SER A 22 -12.39 -4.93 -28.14
N GLU A 23 -12.43 -3.75 -28.75
CA GLU A 23 -11.48 -3.37 -29.80
C GLU A 23 -10.04 -3.28 -29.28
N ASP A 24 -9.09 -3.04 -30.17
CA ASP A 24 -7.69 -2.84 -29.79
C ASP A 24 -7.55 -1.52 -29.01
N LEU A 25 -7.06 -1.62 -27.78
CA LEU A 25 -6.92 -0.49 -26.87
C LEU A 25 -5.50 0.11 -26.88
N THR A 26 -4.61 -0.38 -27.74
CA THR A 26 -3.23 0.08 -27.84
C THR A 26 -3.07 1.09 -28.97
N THR A 27 -1.85 1.59 -29.18
CA THR A 27 -1.53 2.38 -30.38
C THR A 27 -1.34 1.52 -31.63
N ASN A 28 -1.46 0.18 -31.49
CA ASN A 28 -1.25 -0.82 -32.55
C ASN A 28 0.11 -0.64 -33.23
N LEU A 29 1.15 -0.47 -32.41
CA LEU A 29 2.48 -0.15 -32.89
C LEU A 29 3.17 -1.42 -33.41
N ASP A 30 3.71 -1.33 -34.63
CA ASP A 30 4.45 -2.43 -35.24
C ASP A 30 5.80 -2.60 -34.54
N ARG A 31 5.93 -3.65 -33.73
CA ARG A 31 7.15 -3.94 -32.96
C ARG A 31 8.40 -4.07 -33.84
N ASP A 32 8.27 -4.50 -35.09
CA ASP A 32 9.41 -4.63 -36.00
C ASP A 32 9.91 -3.26 -36.49
N ARG A 33 9.20 -2.17 -36.17
CA ARG A 33 9.58 -0.78 -36.47
C ARG A 33 10.02 0.01 -35.25
N VAL A 34 9.98 -0.59 -34.06
CA VAL A 34 10.47 0.05 -32.83
C VAL A 34 11.98 0.18 -32.89
N GLU A 35 12.51 1.28 -32.38
CA GLU A 35 13.92 1.46 -32.14
C GLU A 35 14.24 1.08 -30.69
N LEU A 36 15.20 0.18 -30.49
CA LEU A 36 15.64 -0.28 -29.18
C LEU A 36 17.13 0.05 -29.02
N MET A 37 17.49 0.85 -28.02
CA MET A 37 18.89 1.23 -27.75
C MET A 37 19.62 1.82 -28.97
N GLY A 38 18.93 2.63 -29.79
CA GLY A 38 19.52 3.22 -30.99
C GLY A 38 19.57 2.29 -32.21
N GLN A 39 18.94 1.11 -32.15
CA GLN A 39 18.94 0.12 -33.23
C GLN A 39 17.51 -0.16 -33.69
N ALA A 40 17.26 0.01 -34.98
CA ALA A 40 15.96 -0.30 -35.56
C ALA A 40 15.73 -1.82 -35.53
N ASN A 41 14.62 -2.25 -34.93
CA ASN A 41 14.28 -3.68 -34.82
C ASN A 41 13.99 -4.32 -36.20
N SER A 42 13.83 -3.49 -37.24
CA SER A 42 13.67 -3.90 -38.64
C SER A 42 14.94 -4.46 -39.27
N LEU A 43 16.11 -4.21 -38.68
CA LEU A 43 17.40 -4.70 -39.19
C LEU A 43 17.44 -6.23 -39.29
N PRO A 44 18.16 -6.79 -40.28
CA PRO A 44 18.33 -8.24 -40.40
C PRO A 44 19.09 -8.78 -39.17
N ARG A 45 18.84 -10.06 -38.84
CA ARG A 45 19.61 -10.71 -37.77
C ARG A 45 21.06 -10.85 -38.18
N CYS A 46 21.97 -10.55 -37.26
CA CYS A 46 23.40 -10.70 -37.53
C CYS A 46 23.75 -12.15 -37.89
N ASN A 47 24.46 -12.30 -38.99
CA ASN A 47 25.03 -13.56 -39.46
C ASN A 47 26.55 -13.50 -39.31
N ARG A 48 27.17 -14.64 -38.97
CA ARG A 48 28.61 -14.73 -38.71
C ARG A 48 29.47 -14.41 -39.94
N MET A 49 28.90 -14.47 -41.13
CA MET A 49 29.60 -14.25 -42.41
C MET A 49 29.51 -12.81 -42.92
N ASP A 50 28.53 -12.03 -42.46
CA ASP A 50 28.23 -10.70 -43.00
C ASP A 50 28.96 -9.63 -42.17
N ARG A 51 30.22 -9.34 -42.57
CA ARG A 51 31.07 -8.35 -41.88
C ARG A 51 30.83 -6.96 -42.44
N GLY A 52 30.41 -6.03 -41.58
CA GLY A 52 30.25 -4.61 -41.92
C GLY A 52 28.84 -4.21 -42.38
N GLU A 53 27.88 -5.14 -42.35
CA GLU A 53 26.47 -4.84 -42.56
C GLU A 53 25.80 -4.46 -41.23
N GLU A 54 24.90 -3.47 -41.25
CA GLU A 54 24.06 -3.15 -40.09
C GLU A 54 23.08 -4.29 -39.85
N CYS A 55 23.15 -4.86 -38.65
CA CYS A 55 22.35 -6.02 -38.26
C CYS A 55 22.06 -5.96 -36.76
N ILE A 56 21.04 -6.69 -36.33
CA ILE A 56 20.65 -6.80 -34.91
C ILE A 56 21.00 -8.20 -34.37
N LEU A 57 21.76 -8.25 -33.28
CA LEU A 57 22.16 -9.51 -32.63
C LEU A 57 20.97 -10.17 -31.93
N SER A 58 20.22 -9.39 -31.17
CA SER A 58 19.08 -9.87 -30.37
C SER A 58 17.83 -9.07 -30.70
N ARG A 59 17.14 -9.46 -31.79
CA ARG A 59 15.82 -8.89 -32.12
C ARG A 59 14.81 -9.25 -31.02
N ASN A 60 14.09 -8.26 -30.50
CA ASN A 60 13.10 -8.42 -29.41
C ASN A 60 13.67 -8.98 -28.10
N ASP A 61 14.95 -8.75 -27.79
CA ASP A 61 15.54 -9.27 -26.55
C ASP A 61 14.76 -8.81 -25.32
N GLY A 62 14.36 -9.75 -24.46
CA GLY A 62 13.62 -9.46 -23.24
C GLY A 62 12.16 -9.01 -23.40
N VAL A 63 11.62 -8.85 -24.61
CA VAL A 63 10.22 -8.40 -24.85
C VAL A 63 9.50 -9.37 -25.78
N SER A 64 8.66 -10.25 -25.21
CA SER A 64 7.94 -11.29 -25.96
C SER A 64 6.67 -10.79 -26.66
N ALA A 65 6.03 -9.74 -26.13
CA ALA A 65 4.86 -9.06 -26.67
C ALA A 65 5.00 -7.54 -26.45
N PHE A 66 4.49 -6.74 -27.40
CA PHE A 66 4.54 -5.27 -27.34
C PHE A 66 3.25 -4.70 -27.94
N SER A 67 2.82 -3.56 -27.40
CA SER A 67 1.44 -3.05 -27.42
C SER A 67 0.51 -3.97 -26.63
N THR A 68 0.58 -3.87 -25.30
CA THR A 68 -0.27 -4.59 -24.35
C THR A 68 -0.75 -3.67 -23.22
N GLY A 69 -1.99 -3.88 -22.77
CA GLY A 69 -2.52 -3.28 -21.56
C GLY A 69 -1.85 -3.88 -20.32
N ILE A 70 -1.16 -3.04 -19.56
CA ILE A 70 -0.39 -3.41 -18.36
C ILE A 70 -1.05 -2.94 -17.07
N SER A 71 -2.03 -2.04 -17.17
CA SER A 71 -2.82 -1.56 -16.05
C SER A 71 -4.30 -1.56 -16.39
N VAL A 72 -5.12 -2.07 -15.48
CA VAL A 72 -6.58 -2.05 -15.58
C VAL A 72 -7.15 -1.64 -14.23
N ALA A 73 -8.07 -0.68 -14.25
CA ALA A 73 -8.84 -0.29 -13.06
C ALA A 73 -10.33 -0.23 -13.40
N GLU A 74 -11.16 -0.83 -12.56
CA GLU A 74 -12.60 -0.59 -12.52
C GLU A 74 -12.92 0.33 -11.35
N SER A 75 -13.82 1.28 -11.54
CA SER A 75 -14.26 2.15 -10.45
C SER A 75 -14.93 1.34 -9.34
N PRO A 76 -14.53 1.54 -8.07
CA PRO A 76 -15.23 0.94 -6.93
C PRO A 76 -16.61 1.57 -6.69
N LEU A 77 -16.90 2.71 -7.33
CA LEU A 77 -18.16 3.46 -7.17
C LEU A 77 -19.16 3.20 -8.31
N VAL A 78 -18.67 3.08 -9.53
CA VAL A 78 -19.51 2.95 -10.74
C VAL A 78 -19.14 1.68 -11.50
N PRO A 79 -19.95 0.61 -11.40
CA PRO A 79 -19.73 -0.61 -12.18
C PRO A 79 -19.66 -0.32 -13.67
N GLY A 80 -18.66 -0.87 -14.35
CA GLY A 80 -18.46 -0.64 -15.78
C GLY A 80 -17.79 0.67 -16.17
N LEU A 81 -17.40 1.52 -15.20
CA LEU A 81 -16.40 2.57 -15.44
C LEU A 81 -15.01 1.93 -15.38
N LEU A 82 -14.34 1.86 -16.53
CA LEU A 82 -13.10 1.11 -16.73
C LEU A 82 -12.01 2.01 -17.27
N TRP A 83 -10.78 1.73 -16.84
CA TRP A 83 -9.57 2.37 -17.30
C TRP A 83 -8.56 1.32 -17.74
N VAL A 84 -7.85 1.58 -18.84
CA VAL A 84 -6.78 0.72 -19.33
C VAL A 84 -5.57 1.57 -19.71
N GLY A 85 -4.42 1.26 -19.13
CA GLY A 85 -3.11 1.82 -19.47
C GLY A 85 -2.22 0.77 -20.14
N THR A 86 -1.47 1.16 -21.17
CA THR A 86 -0.67 0.25 -21.99
C THR A 86 0.84 0.51 -21.90
N ASP A 87 1.63 -0.47 -22.35
CA ASP A 87 3.09 -0.40 -22.45
C ASP A 87 3.61 0.45 -23.63
N ASP A 88 2.72 0.89 -24.53
CA ASP A 88 3.01 1.82 -25.62
C ASP A 88 2.47 3.23 -25.37
N GLY A 89 2.08 3.52 -24.12
CA GLY A 89 1.69 4.85 -23.66
C GLY A 89 0.28 5.28 -24.01
N ASN A 90 -0.60 4.34 -24.37
CA ASN A 90 -2.01 4.61 -24.51
C ASN A 90 -2.72 4.55 -23.14
N LEU A 91 -3.67 5.46 -22.93
CA LEU A 91 -4.54 5.47 -21.76
C LEU A 91 -5.97 5.70 -22.22
N GLN A 92 -6.86 4.76 -21.92
CA GLN A 92 -8.25 4.81 -22.34
C GLN A 92 -9.22 4.64 -21.17
N VAL A 93 -10.37 5.30 -21.29
CA VAL A 93 -11.50 5.19 -20.36
C VAL A 93 -12.74 4.68 -21.10
N SER A 94 -13.52 3.84 -20.43
CA SER A 94 -14.86 3.46 -20.86
C SER A 94 -15.85 3.73 -19.74
N ARG A 95 -16.99 4.34 -20.08
CA ARG A 95 -18.05 4.72 -19.12
C ARG A 95 -19.33 3.90 -19.29
N ASP A 96 -19.34 2.95 -20.22
CA ASP A 96 -20.51 2.17 -20.62
C ASP A 96 -20.26 0.66 -20.51
N GLY A 97 -19.37 0.25 -19.61
CA GLY A 97 -19.04 -1.14 -19.43
C GLY A 97 -18.24 -1.71 -20.61
N GLY A 98 -17.30 -0.95 -21.15
CA GLY A 98 -16.35 -1.41 -22.16
C GLY A 98 -16.91 -1.51 -23.58
N ALA A 99 -18.09 -0.95 -23.84
CA ALA A 99 -18.71 -0.97 -25.16
C ALA A 99 -18.09 0.11 -26.08
N THR A 100 -17.78 1.27 -25.52
CA THR A 100 -17.01 2.33 -26.19
C THR A 100 -15.84 2.79 -25.33
N TRP A 101 -14.76 3.20 -25.98
CA TRP A 101 -13.53 3.65 -25.35
C TRP A 101 -13.13 5.03 -25.85
N THR A 102 -12.62 5.86 -24.95
CA THR A 102 -12.10 7.20 -25.25
C THR A 102 -10.63 7.23 -24.84
N GLU A 103 -9.76 7.61 -25.77
CA GLU A 103 -8.35 7.81 -25.49
C GLU A 103 -8.14 9.19 -24.83
N VAL A 104 -7.46 9.17 -23.69
CA VAL A 104 -7.32 10.32 -22.77
C VAL A 104 -5.87 10.57 -22.34
N GLY A 105 -4.92 9.70 -22.72
CA GLY A 105 -3.49 9.87 -22.45
C GLY A 105 -2.87 11.06 -23.17
N ARG A 106 -3.39 11.44 -24.35
CA ARG A 106 -2.97 12.65 -25.08
C ARG A 106 -3.21 13.95 -24.30
N ASN A 107 -4.15 13.93 -23.35
CA ASN A 107 -4.54 15.10 -22.57
C ASN A 107 -3.64 15.33 -21.35
N ILE A 108 -2.73 14.38 -21.05
CA ILE A 108 -1.70 14.56 -20.01
C ILE A 108 -0.75 15.68 -20.43
N PRO A 109 -0.33 16.59 -19.53
CA PRO A 109 0.66 17.62 -19.84
C PRO A 109 1.95 17.03 -20.43
N GLY A 110 2.25 17.36 -21.69
CA GLY A 110 3.39 16.80 -22.42
C GLY A 110 3.18 15.39 -22.99
N GLY A 111 1.98 14.82 -22.81
CA GLY A 111 1.59 13.47 -23.23
C GLY A 111 2.32 12.38 -22.45
N THR A 112 1.99 11.13 -22.75
CA THR A 112 2.66 9.95 -22.19
C THR A 112 4.04 9.70 -22.79
N LYS A 113 4.42 10.38 -23.89
CA LYS A 113 5.67 10.17 -24.63
C LYS A 113 5.89 8.73 -25.14
N GLY A 114 4.83 7.93 -25.22
CA GLY A 114 4.92 6.49 -25.51
C GLY A 114 5.53 5.67 -24.37
N TYR A 115 5.66 6.25 -23.18
CA TYR A 115 6.12 5.58 -21.96
C TYR A 115 5.04 4.68 -21.39
N TYR A 116 5.42 3.79 -20.49
CA TYR A 116 4.49 2.85 -19.90
C TYR A 116 3.50 3.61 -19.02
N VAL A 117 2.20 3.36 -19.18
CA VAL A 117 1.21 3.79 -18.18
C VAL A 117 1.25 2.78 -17.03
N SER A 118 2.21 2.95 -16.12
CA SER A 118 2.58 1.96 -15.10
C SER A 118 1.42 1.63 -14.15
N ARG A 119 0.60 2.62 -13.82
CA ARG A 119 -0.62 2.43 -13.03
C ARG A 119 -1.71 3.40 -13.46
N VAL A 120 -2.94 2.90 -13.48
CA VAL A 120 -4.15 3.72 -13.39
C VAL A 120 -4.93 3.26 -12.15
N GLU A 121 -5.41 4.20 -11.35
CA GLU A 121 -6.20 3.97 -10.15
C GLU A 121 -7.48 4.81 -10.23
N ALA A 122 -8.64 4.14 -10.28
CA ALA A 122 -9.92 4.83 -10.19
C ALA A 122 -10.20 5.23 -8.74
N SER A 123 -10.69 6.46 -8.51
CA SER A 123 -10.89 6.94 -7.15
C SER A 123 -11.95 6.15 -6.38
N HIS A 124 -11.72 6.02 -5.07
CA HIS A 124 -12.66 5.47 -4.09
C HIS A 124 -13.74 6.46 -3.66
N PHE A 125 -13.65 7.75 -4.03
CA PHE A 125 -14.51 8.81 -3.50
C PHE A 125 -15.22 9.64 -4.56
N ASP A 126 -14.68 9.70 -5.78
CA ASP A 126 -15.30 10.43 -6.88
C ASP A 126 -15.22 9.63 -8.20
N ALA A 127 -16.32 9.56 -8.95
CA ALA A 127 -16.35 8.75 -10.17
C ALA A 127 -15.58 9.39 -11.33
N GLY A 128 -15.46 10.73 -11.37
CA GLY A 128 -14.70 11.43 -12.40
C GLY A 128 -13.20 11.40 -12.17
N THR A 129 -12.78 11.08 -10.94
CA THR A 129 -11.39 11.12 -10.52
C THR A 129 -10.66 9.80 -10.76
N ALA A 130 -9.47 9.90 -11.35
CA ALA A 130 -8.51 8.81 -11.47
C ALA A 130 -7.09 9.35 -11.35
N TYR A 131 -6.18 8.51 -10.85
CA TYR A 131 -4.75 8.79 -10.79
C TYR A 131 -4.02 7.92 -11.79
N ALA A 132 -3.01 8.47 -12.44
CA ALA A 132 -2.17 7.73 -13.39
C ALA A 132 -0.69 7.99 -13.11
N SER A 133 0.13 6.96 -13.21
CA SER A 133 1.59 7.10 -13.25
C SER A 133 2.13 6.68 -14.59
N VAL A 134 3.16 7.39 -15.05
CA VAL A 134 3.84 7.14 -16.32
C VAL A 134 5.31 6.84 -16.06
N ASP A 135 5.84 5.83 -16.74
CA ASP A 135 7.15 5.28 -16.48
C ASP A 135 8.02 5.24 -17.74
N GLY A 136 9.02 6.14 -17.78
CA GLY A 136 9.96 6.31 -18.87
C GLY A 136 11.29 5.58 -18.72
N HIS A 137 11.49 4.75 -17.68
CA HIS A 137 12.83 4.20 -17.41
C HIS A 137 13.38 3.34 -18.56
N LYS A 138 12.51 2.71 -19.34
CA LYS A 138 12.89 1.93 -20.52
C LYS A 138 13.34 2.79 -21.71
N SER A 139 13.14 4.09 -21.61
CA SER A 139 13.50 5.11 -22.60
C SER A 139 14.54 6.08 -22.06
N ASP A 140 15.29 5.69 -21.02
CA ASP A 140 16.34 6.50 -20.37
C ASP A 140 15.81 7.80 -19.70
N ASP A 141 14.51 7.84 -19.38
CA ASP A 141 13.91 8.91 -18.59
C ASP A 141 13.52 8.38 -17.20
N LEU A 142 14.38 8.64 -16.21
CA LEU A 142 14.24 8.13 -14.85
C LEU A 142 13.41 9.04 -13.93
N ARG A 143 12.77 10.09 -14.49
CA ARG A 143 11.96 11.02 -13.70
C ARG A 143 10.64 10.38 -13.27
N PRO A 144 10.13 10.70 -12.07
CA PRO A 144 8.77 10.32 -11.68
C PRO A 144 7.73 11.13 -12.46
N TYR A 145 6.60 10.50 -12.75
CA TYR A 145 5.43 11.17 -13.32
C TYR A 145 4.16 10.63 -12.68
N VAL A 146 3.40 11.51 -12.04
CA VAL A 146 2.11 11.20 -11.42
C VAL A 146 1.11 12.28 -11.78
N TYR A 147 -0.07 11.86 -12.23
CA TYR A 147 -1.14 12.76 -12.67
C TYR A 147 -2.47 12.41 -12.02
N VAL A 148 -3.34 13.40 -11.89
CA VAL A 148 -4.73 13.23 -11.48
C VAL A 148 -5.65 13.85 -12.53
N THR A 149 -6.76 13.18 -12.81
CA THR A 149 -7.90 13.75 -13.54
C THR A 149 -9.10 13.83 -12.60
N ARG A 150 -10.04 14.73 -12.88
CA ARG A 150 -11.32 14.87 -12.16
C ARG A 150 -12.54 14.87 -13.10
N ASP A 151 -12.30 14.61 -14.37
CA ASP A 151 -13.27 14.75 -15.46
C ASP A 151 -13.16 13.60 -16.46
N TYR A 152 -12.90 12.39 -15.96
CA TYR A 152 -12.76 11.17 -16.78
C TYR A 152 -11.64 11.26 -17.83
N GLY A 153 -10.57 12.01 -17.54
CA GLY A 153 -9.40 12.14 -18.41
C GLY A 153 -9.53 13.21 -19.49
N GLU A 154 -10.57 14.06 -19.45
CA GLU A 154 -10.68 15.23 -20.33
C GLU A 154 -9.54 16.22 -20.05
N SER A 155 -9.13 16.35 -18.79
CA SER A 155 -7.94 17.09 -18.36
C SER A 155 -7.17 16.35 -17.26
N TRP A 156 -5.87 16.63 -17.17
CA TRP A 156 -4.97 16.07 -16.17
C TRP A 156 -4.10 17.15 -15.52
N GLU A 157 -3.90 17.02 -14.23
CA GLU A 157 -3.01 17.84 -13.42
C GLU A 157 -1.78 17.02 -13.00
N ASP A 158 -0.59 17.62 -13.07
CA ASP A 158 0.66 17.02 -12.61
C ASP A 158 0.77 17.16 -11.08
N ILE A 159 0.80 16.03 -10.39
CA ILE A 159 0.94 15.93 -8.93
C ILE A 159 2.26 15.25 -8.53
N THR A 160 3.26 15.25 -9.43
CA THR A 160 4.61 14.76 -9.15
C THR A 160 5.28 15.58 -8.04
N SER A 161 5.01 16.89 -8.02
CA SER A 161 5.42 17.84 -6.97
C SER A 161 6.88 17.67 -6.54
N ASN A 162 7.14 17.35 -5.27
CA ASN A 162 8.46 17.23 -4.65
C ASN A 162 8.98 15.78 -4.60
N LEU A 163 8.44 14.85 -5.39
CA LEU A 163 9.08 13.55 -5.57
C LEU A 163 10.53 13.74 -6.07
N PRO A 164 11.48 12.87 -5.68
CA PRO A 164 12.87 12.99 -6.11
C PRO A 164 13.01 13.00 -7.63
N GLU A 165 13.94 13.80 -8.17
CA GLU A 165 14.19 13.93 -9.61
C GLU A 165 14.52 12.60 -10.30
N TYR A 166 15.00 11.62 -9.53
CA TYR A 166 15.31 10.27 -10.00
C TYR A 166 14.54 9.22 -9.21
N GLY A 167 13.94 8.28 -9.93
CA GLY A 167 13.17 7.16 -9.39
C GLY A 167 11.77 7.14 -10.00
N ASN A 168 11.61 6.40 -11.10
CA ASN A 168 10.32 6.25 -11.78
C ASN A 168 9.25 5.69 -10.84
N VAL A 169 8.00 6.02 -11.13
CA VAL A 169 6.84 5.59 -10.33
C VAL A 169 6.26 4.32 -10.95
N ASN A 170 6.26 3.25 -10.17
CA ASN A 170 5.67 1.96 -10.58
C ASN A 170 4.19 1.88 -10.23
N THR A 171 3.77 2.54 -9.14
CA THR A 171 2.37 2.51 -8.68
C THR A 171 2.01 3.82 -7.98
N VAL A 172 0.78 4.29 -8.21
CA VAL A 172 0.10 5.31 -7.42
C VAL A 172 -1.24 4.75 -6.97
N ARG A 173 -1.58 4.86 -5.68
CA ARG A 173 -2.84 4.35 -5.11
C ARG A 173 -3.47 5.39 -4.19
N GLN A 174 -4.78 5.49 -4.23
CA GLN A 174 -5.55 6.26 -3.26
C GLN A 174 -5.91 5.37 -2.07
N ASP A 175 -5.83 5.92 -0.86
CA ASP A 175 -6.31 5.20 0.32
C ASP A 175 -7.84 4.98 0.25
N PRO A 176 -8.37 3.80 0.58
CA PRO A 176 -9.80 3.53 0.45
C PRO A 176 -10.67 4.22 1.52
N ARG A 177 -10.08 4.84 2.55
CA ARG A 177 -10.79 5.49 3.67
C ARG A 177 -10.47 6.98 3.81
N ASN A 178 -9.42 7.49 3.16
CA ASN A 178 -9.10 8.92 3.11
C ASN A 178 -8.79 9.39 1.69
N ALA A 179 -9.65 10.25 1.12
CA ALA A 179 -9.53 10.77 -0.24
C ALA A 179 -8.25 11.56 -0.51
N ARG A 180 -7.65 12.17 0.52
CA ARG A 180 -6.43 12.99 0.41
C ARG A 180 -5.15 12.19 0.59
N LEU A 181 -5.25 10.96 1.10
CA LEU A 181 -4.10 10.10 1.35
C LEU A 181 -3.75 9.31 0.10
N LEU A 182 -2.58 9.60 -0.47
CA LEU A 182 -2.04 8.89 -1.63
C LEU A 182 -0.74 8.16 -1.28
N TYR A 183 -0.52 7.05 -1.96
CA TYR A 183 0.68 6.22 -1.87
C TYR A 183 1.38 6.18 -3.22
N ALA A 184 2.70 6.38 -3.24
CA ALA A 184 3.52 6.24 -4.44
C ALA A 184 4.69 5.27 -4.20
N GLY A 185 4.72 4.18 -5.00
CA GLY A 185 5.83 3.24 -5.04
C GLY A 185 6.78 3.60 -6.16
N THR A 186 8.05 3.83 -5.83
CA THR A 186 9.09 4.22 -6.79
C THR A 186 10.23 3.21 -6.83
N GLU A 187 11.19 3.41 -7.74
CA GLU A 187 12.39 2.57 -7.85
C GLU A 187 13.28 2.62 -6.59
N PHE A 188 13.28 3.74 -5.86
CA PHE A 188 14.20 3.96 -4.73
C PHE A 188 13.51 4.26 -3.40
N GLY A 189 12.18 4.15 -3.34
CA GLY A 189 11.47 4.35 -2.08
C GLY A 189 9.96 4.25 -2.19
N PHE A 190 9.33 4.55 -1.05
CA PHE A 190 7.89 4.60 -0.90
C PHE A 190 7.51 5.93 -0.26
N PHE A 191 6.54 6.61 -0.87
CA PHE A 191 6.15 7.96 -0.49
C PHE A 191 4.66 8.02 -0.19
N VAL A 192 4.29 8.90 0.74
CA VAL A 192 2.91 9.21 1.11
C VAL A 192 2.64 10.69 0.94
N SER A 193 1.44 11.04 0.51
CA SER A 193 0.92 12.40 0.50
C SER A 193 -0.37 12.47 1.31
N LEU A 194 -0.54 13.53 2.11
CA LEU A 194 -1.74 13.81 2.92
C LEU A 194 -2.60 14.94 2.32
N ASP A 195 -2.21 15.43 1.14
CA ASP A 195 -2.75 16.59 0.44
C ASP A 195 -2.95 16.27 -1.05
N GLU A 196 -3.35 15.03 -1.35
CA GLU A 196 -3.74 14.57 -2.68
C GLU A 196 -2.64 14.73 -3.77
N GLY A 197 -1.38 14.55 -3.37
CA GLY A 197 -0.21 14.68 -4.25
C GLY A 197 0.40 16.08 -4.25
N GLY A 198 -0.13 17.02 -3.47
CA GLY A 198 0.48 18.35 -3.29
C GLY A 198 1.89 18.29 -2.70
N THR A 199 2.13 17.40 -1.74
CA THR A 199 3.43 17.15 -1.11
C THR A 199 3.60 15.66 -0.77
N TRP A 200 4.72 15.09 -1.18
CA TRP A 200 5.14 13.72 -0.90
C TRP A 200 6.19 13.66 0.21
N ARG A 201 6.05 12.68 1.10
CA ARG A 201 6.98 12.42 2.22
C ARG A 201 7.41 10.95 2.19
N PRO A 202 8.69 10.64 2.44
CA PRO A 202 9.13 9.25 2.60
C PRO A 202 8.35 8.55 3.72
N PHE A 203 7.93 7.31 3.48
CA PHE A 203 7.17 6.54 4.45
C PHE A 203 8.07 5.75 5.41
N MET A 204 7.95 6.06 6.70
CA MET A 204 8.63 5.42 7.84
C MET A 204 10.17 5.50 7.80
N SER A 205 10.77 5.65 8.98
CA SER A 205 12.20 5.45 9.16
C SER A 205 12.50 3.94 9.20
N GLY A 206 13.26 3.43 8.23
CA GLY A 206 13.76 2.05 8.24
C GLY A 206 13.32 1.17 7.07
N LEU A 207 12.48 1.69 6.16
CA LEU A 207 12.26 1.03 4.88
C LEU A 207 13.58 1.03 4.09
N PRO A 208 14.10 -0.13 3.64
CA PRO A 208 15.32 -0.16 2.83
C PRO A 208 15.09 0.55 1.50
N VAL A 209 16.17 1.07 0.91
CA VAL A 209 16.14 1.55 -0.49
C VAL A 209 15.85 0.34 -1.38
N VAL A 210 14.61 0.23 -1.85
CA VAL A 210 14.12 -0.87 -2.67
C VAL A 210 13.00 -0.36 -3.57
N ARG A 211 12.95 -0.92 -4.78
CA ARG A 211 11.84 -0.74 -5.71
C ARG A 211 10.55 -1.31 -5.11
N ILE A 212 9.50 -0.52 -5.17
CA ILE A 212 8.13 -0.91 -4.80
C ILE A 212 7.31 -1.06 -6.07
N ASP A 213 6.86 -2.28 -6.36
CA ASP A 213 6.09 -2.59 -7.57
C ASP A 213 4.60 -2.33 -7.37
N ASP A 214 4.06 -2.64 -6.18
CA ASP A 214 2.67 -2.35 -5.86
C ASP A 214 2.45 -2.12 -4.35
N VAL A 215 1.33 -1.49 -4.02
CA VAL A 215 0.83 -1.28 -2.66
C VAL A 215 -0.66 -1.54 -2.61
N VAL A 216 -1.13 -2.13 -1.50
CA VAL A 216 -2.55 -2.26 -1.19
C VAL A 216 -2.78 -2.02 0.29
N VAL A 217 -3.89 -1.34 0.62
CA VAL A 217 -4.39 -1.25 2.00
C VAL A 217 -5.40 -2.37 2.20
N HIS A 218 -5.18 -3.21 3.21
CA HIS A 218 -6.13 -4.27 3.52
C HIS A 218 -7.44 -3.65 4.03
N PRO A 219 -8.59 -3.86 3.37
CA PRO A 219 -9.81 -3.09 3.63
C PRO A 219 -10.45 -3.38 4.99
N ARG A 220 -10.15 -4.55 5.59
CA ARG A 220 -10.61 -4.91 6.94
C ARG A 220 -9.68 -4.33 8.00
N ASP A 221 -8.38 -4.60 7.88
CA ASP A 221 -7.43 -4.41 8.98
C ASP A 221 -6.70 -3.06 8.92
N GLY A 222 -6.74 -2.37 7.78
CA GLY A 222 -5.96 -1.14 7.58
C GLY A 222 -4.46 -1.39 7.52
N ASP A 223 -4.02 -2.62 7.24
CA ASP A 223 -2.60 -2.93 7.08
C ASP A 223 -2.14 -2.53 5.68
N LEU A 224 -1.01 -1.82 5.59
CA LEU A 224 -0.42 -1.42 4.33
C LEU A 224 0.59 -2.47 3.87
N VAL A 225 0.31 -3.08 2.72
CA VAL A 225 1.07 -4.20 2.17
C VAL A 225 1.85 -3.72 0.95
N LEU A 226 3.18 -3.79 1.03
CA LEU A 226 4.12 -3.35 0.00
C LEU A 226 4.72 -4.54 -0.72
N ALA A 227 4.55 -4.60 -2.05
CA ALA A 227 5.23 -5.56 -2.91
C ALA A 227 6.61 -5.01 -3.30
N THR A 228 7.68 -5.60 -2.76
CA THR A 228 9.05 -5.12 -3.00
C THR A 228 9.79 -5.99 -3.99
N HIS A 229 10.66 -5.37 -4.79
CA HIS A 229 11.54 -6.11 -5.67
C HIS A 229 12.67 -6.79 -4.89
N GLY A 230 12.73 -8.13 -4.96
CA GLY A 230 13.82 -8.93 -4.39
C GLY A 230 13.82 -9.05 -2.85
N ARG A 231 12.84 -8.50 -2.13
CA ARG A 231 12.73 -8.56 -0.65
C ARG A 231 11.37 -9.03 -0.14
N SER A 232 10.60 -9.74 -0.97
CA SER A 232 9.26 -10.26 -0.64
C SER A 232 8.26 -9.13 -0.37
N VAL A 233 7.27 -9.38 0.48
CA VAL A 233 6.25 -8.44 0.91
C VAL A 233 6.62 -7.85 2.27
N LEU A 234 6.46 -6.54 2.42
CA LEU A 234 6.58 -5.84 3.70
C LEU A 234 5.20 -5.35 4.13
N ILE A 235 4.89 -5.45 5.42
CA ILE A 235 3.59 -5.04 5.97
C ILE A 235 3.84 -3.98 7.04
N ALA A 236 3.21 -2.82 6.88
CA ALA A 236 3.07 -1.84 7.95
C ALA A 236 1.73 -2.06 8.63
N ASP A 237 1.79 -2.68 9.82
CA ASP A 237 0.60 -2.96 10.62
C ASP A 237 -0.10 -1.66 11.00
N ASP A 238 -1.37 -1.53 10.62
CA ASP A 238 -2.30 -0.46 10.98
C ASP A 238 -1.88 0.96 10.55
N VAL A 239 -2.37 1.39 9.37
CA VAL A 239 -2.24 2.77 8.87
C VAL A 239 -3.44 3.66 9.22
N THR A 240 -4.36 3.20 10.07
CA THR A 240 -5.50 4.00 10.54
C THR A 240 -5.08 5.38 11.05
N PRO A 241 -3.98 5.56 11.81
CA PRO A 241 -3.54 6.89 12.22
C PRO A 241 -3.27 7.84 11.05
N LEU A 242 -2.74 7.36 9.92
CA LEU A 242 -2.54 8.18 8.72
C LEU A 242 -3.85 8.50 8.03
N GLN A 243 -4.77 7.53 7.98
CA GLN A 243 -6.10 7.71 7.41
C GLN A 243 -6.88 8.79 8.17
N HIS A 244 -6.67 8.91 9.48
CA HIS A 244 -7.31 9.92 10.33
C HIS A 244 -6.47 11.20 10.50
N LEU A 245 -5.24 11.28 9.97
CA LEU A 245 -4.39 12.45 10.12
C LEU A 245 -4.79 13.56 9.15
N THR A 246 -5.89 14.26 9.46
CA THR A 246 -6.37 15.41 8.71
C THR A 246 -5.71 16.71 9.16
N ASP A 247 -5.95 17.82 8.44
CA ASP A 247 -5.45 19.13 8.84
C ASP A 247 -6.02 19.56 10.21
N GLU A 248 -7.26 19.16 10.53
CA GLU A 248 -7.88 19.40 11.83
C GLU A 248 -7.13 18.67 12.95
N VAL A 249 -6.81 17.38 12.76
CA VAL A 249 -6.04 16.60 13.74
C VAL A 249 -4.62 17.15 13.90
N MET A 250 -3.96 17.52 12.80
CA MET A 250 -2.65 18.17 12.84
C MET A 250 -2.71 19.58 13.45
N ALA A 251 -3.89 20.21 13.48
CA ALA A 251 -4.15 21.47 14.14
C ALA A 251 -4.54 21.32 15.63
N GLU A 252 -4.62 20.11 16.17
CA GLU A 252 -4.65 19.87 17.61
C GLU A 252 -3.25 19.68 18.18
N ASP A 253 -3.07 20.01 19.46
CA ASP A 253 -1.77 19.81 20.14
C ASP A 253 -1.54 18.33 20.46
N VAL A 254 -2.61 17.60 20.82
CA VAL A 254 -2.60 16.18 21.14
C VAL A 254 -3.88 15.54 20.61
N PHE A 255 -3.76 14.40 19.94
CA PHE A 255 -4.92 13.62 19.50
C PHE A 255 -4.70 12.12 19.76
N LEU A 256 -5.62 11.48 20.51
CA LEU A 256 -5.59 10.04 20.77
C LEU A 256 -6.48 9.31 19.77
N PHE A 257 -5.87 8.54 18.86
CA PHE A 257 -6.59 7.76 17.87
C PHE A 257 -7.32 6.59 18.54
N GLU A 258 -8.47 6.20 17.98
CA GLU A 258 -9.21 5.01 18.40
C GLU A 258 -8.35 3.76 18.17
N PRO A 259 -7.97 2.99 19.21
CA PRO A 259 -7.18 1.79 19.03
C PRO A 259 -8.02 0.70 18.37
N ARG A 260 -7.42 -0.03 17.42
CA ARG A 260 -8.07 -1.21 16.84
C ARG A 260 -8.41 -2.24 17.91
N GLU A 261 -9.50 -2.98 17.66
CA GLU A 261 -9.88 -4.11 18.50
C GLU A 261 -8.74 -5.12 18.62
N ALA A 262 -8.54 -5.64 19.83
CA ALA A 262 -7.48 -6.58 20.12
C ALA A 262 -8.05 -8.00 20.21
N VAL A 263 -7.51 -8.93 19.42
CA VAL A 263 -7.89 -10.35 19.53
C VAL A 263 -6.89 -11.06 20.42
N GLN A 264 -7.39 -11.79 21.42
CA GLN A 264 -6.60 -12.69 22.25
C GLN A 264 -6.30 -13.99 21.49
N TRP A 265 -5.47 -13.89 20.46
CA TRP A 265 -5.10 -15.02 19.61
C TRP A 265 -4.62 -16.21 20.43
N LYS A 266 -5.32 -17.34 20.32
CA LYS A 266 -4.91 -18.60 20.94
C LYS A 266 -3.74 -19.13 20.12
N GLN A 267 -2.67 -19.55 20.78
CA GLN A 267 -1.57 -20.24 20.08
C GLN A 267 -1.88 -21.73 20.02
N ASP A 268 -1.81 -22.32 18.83
CA ASP A 268 -1.87 -23.78 18.70
C ASP A 268 -0.59 -24.40 19.30
N PRO A 269 -0.69 -25.15 20.40
CA PRO A 269 0.48 -25.78 21.01
C PRO A 269 1.01 -26.96 20.19
N ARG A 270 0.28 -27.47 19.19
CA ARG A 270 0.66 -28.61 18.34
C ARG A 270 1.60 -28.20 17.20
N LYS A 271 2.69 -27.53 17.56
CA LYS A 271 3.80 -26.98 16.76
C LYS A 271 4.55 -27.93 15.78
N SER A 272 3.90 -28.94 15.20
CA SER A 272 4.51 -29.86 14.23
C SER A 272 3.56 -30.26 13.10
N ARG A 273 2.98 -29.29 12.39
CA ARG A 273 2.61 -29.54 10.99
C ARG A 273 3.90 -29.58 10.17
N SER A 274 4.45 -30.77 9.99
CA SER A 274 5.55 -30.99 9.05
C SER A 274 5.04 -30.69 7.65
N ILE A 275 5.53 -29.60 7.06
CA ILE A 275 5.34 -29.33 5.63
C ILE A 275 6.56 -29.97 4.95
N THR A 276 6.37 -31.13 4.31
CA THR A 276 7.43 -31.87 3.61
C THR A 276 7.76 -31.20 2.28
N GLY A 277 8.30 -29.98 2.32
CA GLY A 277 8.86 -29.28 1.16
C GLY A 277 10.37 -29.07 1.33
N ASP A 278 11.07 -28.77 0.23
CA ASP A 278 12.53 -28.59 0.22
C ASP A 278 13.00 -27.40 1.09
N LYS A 279 12.10 -26.46 1.41
CA LYS A 279 12.36 -25.32 2.29
C LYS A 279 11.14 -25.02 3.17
N VAL A 280 11.39 -24.61 4.41
CA VAL A 280 10.37 -24.08 5.33
C VAL A 280 10.57 -22.58 5.42
N LEU A 281 9.76 -21.81 4.70
CA LEU A 281 9.73 -20.36 4.84
C LEU A 281 8.88 -20.00 6.06
N ARG A 282 9.45 -19.27 7.03
CA ARG A 282 8.74 -18.75 8.20
C ARG A 282 8.96 -17.25 8.28
N GLY A 283 7.88 -16.50 8.35
CA GLY A 283 7.90 -15.08 8.72
C GLY A 283 7.74 -14.90 10.23
N GLU A 284 8.01 -13.70 10.71
CA GLU A 284 7.61 -13.27 12.04
C GLU A 284 6.10 -13.02 12.05
N ASN A 285 5.40 -13.53 13.06
CA ASN A 285 3.98 -13.21 13.25
C ASN A 285 3.87 -11.78 13.82
N ALA A 286 2.76 -11.11 13.52
CA ALA A 286 2.44 -9.85 14.17
C ALA A 286 2.55 -9.98 15.71
N PRO A 287 3.09 -8.97 16.41
CA PRO A 287 3.16 -9.03 17.87
C PRO A 287 1.75 -9.23 18.46
N PRO A 288 1.62 -9.75 19.69
CA PRO A 288 0.32 -9.92 20.32
C PRO A 288 -0.31 -8.57 20.74
N GLY A 289 -1.63 -8.55 20.84
CA GLY A 289 -2.40 -7.41 21.33
C GLY A 289 -2.62 -6.30 20.32
N THR A 290 -2.66 -5.06 20.77
CA THR A 290 -3.05 -3.90 19.94
C THR A 290 -2.06 -2.74 20.08
N ALA A 291 -1.99 -1.93 19.03
CA ALA A 291 -1.19 -0.71 19.02
C ALA A 291 -2.08 0.46 19.39
N ILE A 292 -1.57 1.30 20.29
CA ILE A 292 -2.19 2.57 20.67
C ILE A 292 -1.39 3.66 19.97
N HIS A 293 -2.11 4.51 19.26
CA HIS A 293 -1.53 5.59 18.47
C HIS A 293 -2.02 6.93 18.97
N TYR A 294 -1.13 7.93 18.98
CA TYR A 294 -1.49 9.30 19.29
C TYR A 294 -0.58 10.27 18.54
N TRP A 295 -1.14 11.44 18.21
CA TRP A 295 -0.44 12.55 17.60
C TRP A 295 -0.01 13.53 18.70
N LEU A 296 1.21 14.03 18.61
CA LEU A 296 1.70 15.18 19.37
C LEU A 296 2.22 16.21 18.37
N ARG A 297 1.71 17.45 18.42
CA ARG A 297 2.26 18.53 17.57
C ARG A 297 3.73 18.77 17.90
N GLU A 298 4.01 18.95 19.18
CA GLU A 298 5.34 19.18 19.72
C GLU A 298 5.78 18.01 20.61
N ALA A 299 7.08 17.79 20.72
CA ALA A 299 7.59 16.78 21.64
C ALA A 299 7.30 17.19 23.09
N SER A 300 6.91 16.24 23.94
CA SER A 300 6.65 16.46 25.36
C SER A 300 7.37 15.44 26.23
N GLY A 301 7.87 15.89 27.38
CA GLY A 301 8.50 15.02 28.37
C GLY A 301 7.53 14.47 29.43
N ASP A 302 6.32 15.02 29.51
CA ASP A 302 5.27 14.60 30.45
C ASP A 302 4.15 13.92 29.68
N VAL A 303 4.39 12.65 29.33
CA VAL A 303 3.41 11.78 28.69
C VAL A 303 3.21 10.56 29.58
N GLN A 304 1.94 10.22 29.85
CA GLN A 304 1.56 9.02 30.58
C GLN A 304 0.49 8.28 29.80
N LEU A 305 0.57 6.96 29.78
CA LEU A 305 -0.40 6.12 29.07
C LEU A 305 -0.81 4.95 29.95
N THR A 306 -2.09 4.92 30.31
CA THR A 306 -2.65 3.89 31.18
C THR A 306 -3.82 3.19 30.50
N VAL A 307 -4.05 1.93 30.90
CA VAL A 307 -5.20 1.13 30.48
C VAL A 307 -5.99 0.76 31.73
N THR A 308 -7.28 1.07 31.76
CA THR A 308 -8.22 0.75 32.84
C THR A 308 -9.21 -0.30 32.37
N ASP A 309 -9.48 -1.31 33.20
CA ASP A 309 -10.56 -2.27 32.95
C ASP A 309 -11.91 -1.60 33.30
N LEU A 310 -12.82 -1.50 32.33
CA LEU A 310 -14.11 -0.85 32.57
C LEU A 310 -15.10 -1.72 33.35
N ALA A 311 -14.87 -3.04 33.45
CA ALA A 311 -15.71 -3.92 34.23
C ALA A 311 -15.41 -3.80 35.74
N THR A 312 -14.13 -3.66 36.11
CA THR A 312 -13.71 -3.52 37.52
C THR A 312 -13.51 -2.07 37.95
N GLY A 313 -13.24 -1.17 37.01
CA GLY A 313 -12.82 0.21 37.26
C GLY A 313 -11.36 0.34 37.71
N GLU A 314 -10.61 -0.77 37.76
CA GLU A 314 -9.22 -0.78 38.20
C GLU A 314 -8.26 -0.50 37.05
N GLN A 315 -7.17 0.19 37.34
CA GLN A 315 -6.06 0.36 36.42
C GLN A 315 -5.42 -1.00 36.14
N PHE A 316 -5.46 -1.40 34.87
CA PHE A 316 -5.00 -2.71 34.42
C PHE A 316 -3.52 -2.69 34.03
N ARG A 317 -3.07 -1.65 33.33
CA ARG A 317 -1.70 -1.57 32.79
C ARG A 317 -1.17 -0.14 32.71
N ASP A 318 0.09 0.03 33.09
CA ASP A 318 0.93 1.18 32.75
C ASP A 318 1.78 0.86 31.52
N LEU A 319 1.72 1.72 30.52
CA LEU A 319 2.51 1.62 29.30
C LEU A 319 3.60 2.68 29.32
N GLU A 320 4.74 2.37 28.70
CA GLU A 320 5.83 3.32 28.49
C GLU A 320 5.51 4.13 27.22
N PRO A 321 5.18 5.43 27.33
CA PRO A 321 4.86 6.24 26.18
C PRO A 321 6.13 6.81 25.50
N ILE A 322 5.93 7.40 24.34
CA ILE A 322 6.95 8.05 23.51
C ILE A 322 6.48 9.49 23.30
N GLY A 323 7.32 10.45 23.68
CA GLY A 323 7.00 11.88 23.62
C GLY A 323 7.55 12.60 22.41
N ASN A 324 7.65 11.95 21.24
CA ASN A 324 8.18 12.60 20.03
C ASN A 324 7.10 13.45 19.35
N SER A 325 7.50 14.51 18.67
CA SER A 325 6.60 15.20 17.72
C SER A 325 6.22 14.24 16.59
N GLY A 326 4.95 14.25 16.21
CA GLY A 326 4.39 13.40 15.18
C GLY A 326 3.47 12.30 15.71
N ILE A 327 3.25 11.27 14.89
CA ILE A 327 2.53 10.06 15.30
C ILE A 327 3.46 9.20 16.16
N ASN A 328 3.00 8.88 17.37
CA ASN A 328 3.63 7.94 18.28
C ASN A 328 2.84 6.63 18.31
N ARG A 329 3.56 5.51 18.52
CA ARG A 329 2.99 4.17 18.57
C ARG A 329 3.50 3.44 19.80
N VAL A 330 2.57 2.96 20.63
CA VAL A 330 2.88 2.15 21.83
C VAL A 330 2.14 0.83 21.75
N ARG A 331 2.81 -0.30 22.00
CA ARG A 331 2.19 -1.62 21.92
C ARG A 331 1.68 -2.06 23.29
N TRP A 332 0.40 -2.41 23.37
CA TRP A 332 -0.15 -3.15 24.50
C TRP A 332 -0.31 -4.63 24.12
N ASN A 333 0.45 -5.49 24.79
CA ASN A 333 0.44 -6.94 24.58
C ASN A 333 -0.69 -7.68 25.30
N LEU A 334 -1.74 -6.95 25.73
CA LEU A 334 -2.88 -7.46 26.51
C LEU A 334 -2.51 -8.03 27.88
N ARG A 335 -1.35 -7.65 28.44
CA ARG A 335 -1.01 -8.00 29.82
C ARG A 335 -1.21 -6.80 30.73
N GLY A 336 -1.61 -7.10 31.96
CA GLY A 336 -1.69 -6.13 33.04
C GLY A 336 -0.32 -5.82 33.63
N ASN A 337 -0.32 -4.99 34.66
CA ASN A 337 0.86 -4.72 35.46
C ASN A 337 1.38 -6.00 36.12
N ARG A 338 2.69 -6.06 36.28
CA ARG A 338 3.31 -7.14 37.04
C ARG A 338 2.91 -6.99 38.49
N ARG A 339 2.36 -8.06 39.09
CA ARG A 339 2.14 -8.11 40.53
C ARG A 339 3.50 -8.28 41.21
N GLU A 340 3.93 -7.29 41.98
CA GLU A 340 5.08 -7.46 42.86
C GLU A 340 4.72 -8.52 43.92
N GLY A 341 5.55 -9.57 44.01
CA GLY A 341 5.42 -10.55 45.07
C GLY A 341 5.85 -9.94 46.42
N PRO A 342 5.37 -10.45 47.56
CA PRO A 342 5.76 -9.95 48.87
C PRO A 342 7.29 -9.98 49.05
N PRO A 343 7.90 -8.96 49.69
CA PRO A 343 9.34 -8.95 49.92
C PRO A 343 9.73 -10.11 50.85
N GLY A 344 10.51 -11.08 50.36
CA GLY A 344 11.20 -12.06 51.22
C GLY A 344 10.82 -13.55 51.10
N GLY A 345 10.15 -14.00 50.04
CA GLY A 345 9.88 -15.44 49.82
C GLY A 345 10.89 -16.10 48.87
N GLY A 346 11.68 -17.06 49.37
CA GLY A 346 12.83 -17.67 48.69
C GLY A 346 12.55 -18.52 47.44
N PHE A 347 13.66 -18.79 46.73
CA PHE A 347 13.85 -19.75 45.63
C PHE A 347 12.84 -19.71 44.49
N GLN A 348 12.97 -18.70 43.63
CA GLN A 348 12.21 -18.60 42.37
C GLN A 348 13.02 -19.21 41.23
N PHE A 349 12.65 -20.43 40.83
CA PHE A 349 13.08 -20.99 39.55
C PHE A 349 12.56 -20.10 38.41
N GLY A 350 13.51 -19.51 37.67
CA GLY A 350 13.38 -18.69 36.46
C GLY A 350 11.98 -18.50 35.87
N GLY A 351 11.39 -17.34 36.14
CA GLY A 351 10.18 -16.88 35.47
C GLY A 351 9.70 -15.59 36.10
N GLY A 352 10.31 -14.46 35.73
CA GLY A 352 9.80 -13.16 36.17
C GLY A 352 8.36 -13.00 35.71
N GLY A 353 7.40 -13.16 36.65
CA GLY A 353 5.99 -13.31 36.33
C GLY A 353 5.46 -12.17 35.45
N GLN A 354 4.98 -12.51 34.27
CA GLN A 354 4.24 -11.58 33.42
C GLN A 354 2.91 -11.22 34.12
N GLY A 355 2.42 -10.00 33.91
CA GLY A 355 1.12 -9.58 34.43
C GLY A 355 -0.03 -10.45 33.89
N PRO A 356 -1.20 -10.43 34.56
CA PRO A 356 -2.37 -11.20 34.13
C PRO A 356 -2.74 -10.84 32.69
N MET A 357 -3.28 -11.79 31.94
CA MET A 357 -3.80 -11.50 30.60
C MET A 357 -5.14 -10.78 30.73
N ALA A 358 -5.41 -9.84 29.83
CA ALA A 358 -6.70 -9.15 29.76
C ALA A 358 -7.78 -10.16 29.38
N GLU A 359 -8.90 -10.12 30.09
CA GLU A 359 -10.07 -10.91 29.75
C GLU A 359 -10.83 -10.24 28.59
N PRO A 360 -11.58 -10.99 27.77
CA PRO A 360 -12.44 -10.39 26.75
C PRO A 360 -13.40 -9.38 27.37
N GLY A 361 -13.42 -8.15 26.85
CA GLY A 361 -14.10 -7.04 27.49
C GLY A 361 -13.77 -5.67 26.91
N LEU A 362 -14.22 -4.61 27.59
CA LEU A 362 -13.93 -3.23 27.23
C LEU A 362 -12.90 -2.64 28.19
N TYR A 363 -11.88 -2.02 27.63
CA TYR A 363 -10.84 -1.30 28.36
C TYR A 363 -10.83 0.15 27.92
N ARG A 364 -10.50 1.05 28.83
CA ARG A 364 -10.28 2.47 28.53
C ARG A 364 -8.78 2.75 28.50
N VAL A 365 -8.33 3.32 27.40
CA VAL A 365 -6.99 3.89 27.26
C VAL A 365 -7.07 5.36 27.65
N THR A 366 -6.23 5.77 28.58
CA THR A 366 -6.09 7.17 29.00
C THR A 366 -4.68 7.64 28.68
N LEU A 367 -4.57 8.62 27.80
CA LEU A 367 -3.36 9.35 27.50
C LEU A 367 -3.39 10.67 28.28
N THR A 368 -2.38 10.93 29.10
CA THR A 368 -2.20 12.22 29.78
C THR A 368 -0.97 12.90 29.22
N VAL A 369 -1.12 14.14 28.73
CA VAL A 369 -0.02 14.95 28.21
C VAL A 369 -0.08 16.32 28.88
N ASP A 370 1.01 16.73 29.52
CA ASP A 370 1.11 18.04 30.20
C ASP A 370 -0.08 18.34 31.15
N GLY A 371 -0.57 17.29 31.82
CA GLY A 371 -1.70 17.34 32.75
C GLY A 371 -3.10 17.28 32.12
N GLN A 372 -3.24 17.21 30.79
CA GLN A 372 -4.52 17.05 30.10
C GLN A 372 -4.78 15.59 29.73
N GLU A 373 -5.98 15.10 30.02
CA GLU A 373 -6.38 13.72 29.74
C GLU A 373 -7.18 13.57 28.44
N TYR A 374 -6.84 12.54 27.68
CA TYR A 374 -7.51 12.10 26.46
C TYR A 374 -7.85 10.63 26.62
N THR A 375 -9.07 10.24 26.27
CA THR A 375 -9.53 8.86 26.50
C THR A 375 -10.12 8.24 25.24
N GLN A 376 -9.84 6.96 25.05
CA GLN A 376 -10.44 6.11 24.03
C GLN A 376 -10.79 4.75 24.63
N THR A 377 -11.69 4.03 23.98
CA THR A 377 -12.02 2.65 24.37
C THR A 377 -11.39 1.65 23.42
N VAL A 378 -11.00 0.50 23.95
CA VAL A 378 -10.54 -0.64 23.16
C VAL A 378 -11.25 -1.90 23.59
N ARG A 379 -11.72 -2.68 22.62
CA ARG A 379 -12.36 -3.97 22.86
C ARG A 379 -11.34 -5.09 22.74
N VAL A 380 -11.29 -5.95 23.76
CA VAL A 380 -10.55 -7.21 23.73
C VAL A 380 -11.53 -8.32 23.38
N LEU A 381 -11.25 -9.03 22.30
CA LEU A 381 -12.06 -10.12 21.76
C LEU A 381 -11.45 -11.47 22.10
N GLU A 382 -12.30 -12.46 22.36
CA GLU A 382 -11.87 -13.85 22.40
C GLU A 382 -11.55 -14.33 20.98
N ASP A 383 -10.49 -15.14 20.84
CA ASP A 383 -10.27 -15.91 19.62
C ASP A 383 -11.29 -17.06 19.51
N ILE A 384 -12.33 -16.83 18.72
CA ILE A 384 -13.40 -17.80 18.42
C ILE A 384 -13.05 -18.78 17.30
N TRP A 385 -11.93 -18.59 16.60
CA TRP A 385 -11.57 -19.38 15.43
C TRP A 385 -10.74 -20.62 15.78
N MET A 386 -10.19 -20.66 16.99
CA MET A 386 -9.52 -21.83 17.56
C MET A 386 -10.38 -22.41 18.69
N GLU A 387 -11.20 -23.41 18.37
CA GLU A 387 -11.88 -24.21 19.39
C GLU A 387 -10.82 -24.94 20.23
N GLN A 388 -10.94 -24.86 21.56
CA GLN A 388 -10.16 -25.72 22.45
C GLN A 388 -10.69 -27.15 22.29
N GLY A 389 -10.05 -27.93 21.42
CA GLY A 389 -10.33 -29.35 21.25
C GLY A 389 -9.84 -30.19 22.41
#